data_AF-A0A4P7YGT9-F1
#
_entry.id   AF-A0A4P7YGT9-F1
#
_cell.length_a   1.000
_cell.length_b   1.000
_cell.length_c   1.000
_cell.angle_alpha   90.00
_cell.angle_beta   90.00
_cell.angle_gamma   90.00
#
_symmetry.space_group_name_H-M   'P 1'
#
loop_
_entity.id
_entity.type
_entity.pdbx_description
1 polymer ?
#
loop_
_entity_poly.entity_id
_entity_poly.type
_entity_poly.pdbx_seq_one_letter_code
_entity_poly.pdbx_strand_id
1 'polypeptide(L)'
;MDQIVPDRRPRTSSPPPAVPPGGPHGGHGGPHGGRGASKSWLGGALLTALLLGLIALSIRSVSGNLTFVLLGSVGLVVGAFHYLFPGSQFFTLALTNFIGVYACIFVFFAESNFHNISPLIQAIAFVLPLVAFLGGAWWRAEDIRRIVMSRRLREGGHFDRVFLWMAPVWGIGALTFLVPEQDMDTQTIGAIFLLAMSAIAVIVTLVSRDIAIFLLDAGLLFEGFFQQSARLVLPAFAFLTFYSLCIILFGSIYTIMDRFMAEPNFVIEGVRRDITFAEGIYFSIVTFATVGYGDIHPVSGPVRLVCGIEIIMGVLLLLFGFSAIIGHARPSGRSDRNDPL
;
A
#
# COMPACT_ATOMS: atom_id res chain seq x y z
N MET A 1 27.50 32.08 -81.64
CA MET A 1 28.18 31.56 -80.44
C MET A 1 27.35 30.41 -79.93
N ASP A 2 27.95 29.24 -80.03
CA ASP A 2 27.35 27.92 -80.07
C ASP A 2 26.71 27.45 -78.75
N GLN A 3 25.74 26.56 -78.92
CA GLN A 3 25.12 25.69 -77.92
C GLN A 3 26.17 24.81 -77.21
N ILE A 4 25.80 24.20 -76.07
CA ILE A 4 25.85 22.74 -75.83
C ILE A 4 25.51 22.43 -74.36
N VAL A 5 24.48 21.60 -74.19
CA VAL A 5 24.15 20.82 -72.99
C VAL A 5 25.08 19.60 -72.91
N PRO A 6 25.61 19.21 -71.73
CA PRO A 6 26.04 17.83 -71.48
C PRO A 6 25.25 17.26 -70.29
N ASP A 7 24.29 16.37 -70.51
CA ASP A 7 24.40 14.91 -70.75
C ASP A 7 24.84 14.09 -69.53
N ARG A 8 23.89 13.27 -69.06
CA ARG A 8 24.04 12.30 -67.98
C ARG A 8 24.83 11.11 -68.50
N ARG A 9 25.95 10.76 -67.85
CA ARG A 9 26.51 9.40 -67.92
C ARG A 9 26.62 8.77 -66.53
N PRO A 10 26.20 7.51 -66.35
CA PRO A 10 26.31 6.80 -65.09
C PRO A 10 27.75 6.32 -64.88
N ARG A 11 28.30 6.53 -63.68
CA ARG A 11 29.57 5.93 -63.27
C ARG A 11 29.34 4.45 -62.92
N THR A 12 30.11 3.61 -63.58
CA THR A 12 30.16 2.16 -63.48
C THR A 12 30.87 1.68 -62.20
N SER A 13 30.19 0.79 -61.48
CA SER A 13 30.67 -0.42 -60.78
C SER A 13 32.04 -0.39 -60.07
N SER A 14 31.99 -0.44 -58.74
CA SER A 14 32.99 -1.11 -57.88
C SER A 14 32.29 -2.31 -57.21
N PRO A 15 32.84 -3.54 -57.23
CA PRO A 15 32.14 -4.71 -56.70
C PRO A 15 32.17 -4.75 -55.16
N PRO A 16 31.13 -5.29 -54.50
CA PRO A 16 31.11 -5.49 -53.05
C PRO A 16 31.98 -6.70 -52.64
N PRO A 17 32.56 -6.70 -51.42
CA PRO A 17 33.28 -7.87 -50.91
C PRO A 17 32.34 -9.04 -50.62
N ALA A 18 32.86 -10.24 -50.87
CA ALA A 18 32.16 -11.52 -50.90
C ALA A 18 31.55 -11.95 -49.56
N VAL A 19 30.35 -12.53 -49.64
CA VAL A 19 29.66 -13.26 -48.57
C VAL A 19 30.25 -14.69 -48.48
N PRO A 20 30.73 -15.16 -47.32
CA PRO A 20 31.10 -16.57 -47.15
C PRO A 20 29.84 -17.45 -46.95
N PRO A 21 29.86 -18.72 -47.42
CA PRO A 21 28.69 -19.59 -47.49
C PRO A 21 28.33 -20.18 -46.12
N GLY A 22 27.03 -20.49 -45.96
CA GLY A 22 26.42 -20.88 -44.70
C GLY A 22 26.95 -22.18 -44.07
N GLY A 23 26.83 -22.23 -42.75
CA GLY A 23 26.87 -23.43 -41.93
C GLY A 23 25.69 -23.44 -40.94
N PRO A 24 25.09 -24.61 -40.63
CA PRO A 24 23.85 -24.70 -39.87
C PRO A 24 24.12 -24.80 -38.36
N HIS A 25 23.67 -23.82 -37.58
CA HIS A 25 23.64 -23.95 -36.12
C HIS A 25 22.23 -23.64 -35.60
N GLY A 26 21.61 -24.70 -35.07
CA GLY A 26 20.35 -24.62 -34.36
C GLY A 26 20.51 -24.13 -32.93
N GLY A 27 19.34 -23.89 -32.32
CA GLY A 27 19.09 -24.13 -30.90
C GLY A 27 19.79 -23.20 -29.90
N HIS A 28 19.08 -22.15 -29.45
CA HIS A 28 18.65 -22.01 -28.06
C HIS A 28 18.06 -20.60 -27.82
N GLY A 29 16.78 -20.44 -28.16
CA GLY A 29 15.95 -19.41 -27.53
C GLY A 29 15.49 -19.90 -26.17
N GLY A 30 16.26 -19.61 -25.11
CA GLY A 30 15.85 -19.89 -23.73
C GLY A 30 14.73 -18.94 -23.28
N PRO A 31 13.67 -19.41 -22.61
CA PRO A 31 12.63 -18.54 -22.08
C PRO A 31 13.10 -17.92 -20.75
N HIS A 32 13.80 -16.79 -20.82
CA HIS A 32 14.01 -15.94 -19.65
C HIS A 32 12.83 -14.99 -19.46
N GLY A 33 11.74 -15.51 -18.90
CA GLY A 33 10.57 -14.71 -18.54
C GLY A 33 9.62 -15.48 -17.63
N GLY A 34 9.91 -15.57 -16.33
CA GLY A 34 8.96 -16.22 -15.42
C GLY A 34 9.31 -16.27 -13.94
N ARG A 35 10.58 -16.10 -13.54
CA ARG A 35 10.98 -16.33 -12.13
C ARG A 35 10.86 -15.11 -11.19
N GLY A 36 10.59 -13.92 -11.71
CA GLY A 36 10.34 -12.71 -10.90
C GLY A 36 8.86 -12.47 -10.56
N ALA A 37 7.93 -13.09 -11.29
CA ALA A 37 6.51 -12.76 -11.25
C ALA A 37 5.72 -13.44 -10.12
N SER A 38 6.27 -14.47 -9.48
CA SER A 38 5.56 -15.25 -8.45
C SER A 38 5.65 -14.66 -7.04
N LYS A 39 6.66 -13.84 -6.73
CA LYS A 39 6.97 -13.45 -5.34
C LYS A 39 6.20 -12.24 -4.79
N SER A 40 5.68 -11.35 -5.63
CA SER A 40 5.05 -10.10 -5.18
C SER A 40 3.62 -10.26 -4.67
N TRP A 41 2.80 -11.13 -5.28
CA TRP A 41 1.43 -11.39 -4.83
C TRP A 41 1.39 -11.98 -3.40
N LEU A 42 2.33 -12.88 -3.10
CA LEU A 42 2.52 -13.43 -1.75
C LEU A 42 2.67 -12.33 -0.70
N GLY A 43 3.28 -11.19 -1.04
CA GLY A 43 3.43 -10.06 -0.12
C GLY A 43 2.09 -9.41 0.27
N GLY A 44 1.21 -9.15 -0.70
CA GLY A 44 -0.12 -8.56 -0.43
C GLY A 44 -1.04 -9.52 0.34
N ALA A 45 -1.01 -10.81 -0.03
CA ALA A 45 -1.73 -11.85 0.68
C ALA A 45 -1.23 -12.01 2.13
N LEU A 46 0.09 -12.01 2.33
CA LEU A 46 0.71 -12.09 3.65
C LEU A 46 0.42 -10.86 4.51
N LEU A 47 0.45 -9.65 3.95
CA LEU A 47 0.08 -8.43 4.66
C LEU A 47 -1.37 -8.48 5.16
N THR A 48 -2.30 -8.93 4.32
CA THR A 48 -3.70 -9.03 4.73
C THR A 48 -3.91 -10.15 5.74
N ALA A 49 -3.24 -11.29 5.58
CA ALA A 49 -3.26 -12.35 6.59
C ALA A 49 -2.71 -11.87 7.94
N LEU A 50 -1.65 -11.07 7.92
CA LEU A 50 -1.09 -10.43 9.12
C LEU A 50 -2.09 -9.47 9.76
N LEU A 51 -2.72 -8.59 8.97
CA LEU A 51 -3.73 -7.65 9.44
C LEU A 51 -4.92 -8.38 10.08
N LEU A 52 -5.46 -9.39 9.39
CA LEU A 52 -6.54 -10.23 9.91
C LEU A 52 -6.12 -11.01 11.16
N GLY A 53 -4.87 -11.46 11.23
CA GLY A 53 -4.29 -12.07 12.41
C GLY A 53 -4.22 -11.11 13.60
N LEU A 54 -3.79 -9.86 13.38
CA LEU A 54 -3.77 -8.81 14.40
C LEU A 54 -5.19 -8.47 14.88
N ILE A 55 -6.15 -8.36 13.97
CA ILE A 55 -7.57 -8.14 14.30
C ILE A 55 -8.10 -9.30 15.14
N ALA A 56 -7.86 -10.55 14.72
CA ALA A 56 -8.28 -11.73 15.44
C ALA A 56 -7.66 -11.82 16.84
N LEU A 57 -6.38 -11.44 16.99
CA LEU A 57 -5.71 -11.37 18.30
C LEU A 57 -6.25 -10.23 19.18
N SER A 58 -6.75 -9.16 18.56
CA SER A 58 -7.30 -8.00 19.28
C SER A 58 -8.71 -8.27 19.84
N ILE A 59 -9.49 -9.17 19.25
CA ILE A 59 -10.87 -9.41 19.65
C ILE A 59 -10.94 -10.58 20.64
N ARG A 60 -11.18 -10.28 21.91
CA ARG A 60 -11.27 -11.29 22.99
C ARG A 60 -12.37 -12.34 22.79
N SER A 61 -13.39 -12.05 21.98
CA SER A 61 -14.60 -12.87 21.79
C SER A 61 -14.57 -13.76 20.54
N VAL A 62 -13.57 -13.64 19.67
CA VAL A 62 -13.51 -14.45 18.45
C VAL A 62 -13.07 -15.87 18.80
N SER A 63 -13.98 -16.82 18.67
CA SER A 63 -13.64 -18.25 18.72
C SER A 63 -12.58 -18.57 17.66
N GLY A 64 -11.56 -19.36 18.01
CA GLY A 64 -10.46 -19.70 17.08
C GLY A 64 -10.96 -20.24 15.72
N ASN A 65 -12.10 -20.93 15.70
CA ASN A 65 -12.75 -21.43 14.48
C ASN A 65 -13.13 -20.33 13.48
N LEU A 66 -13.61 -19.18 13.96
CA LEU A 66 -14.01 -18.07 13.09
C LEU A 66 -12.78 -17.42 12.44
N THR A 67 -11.67 -17.29 13.15
CA THR A 67 -10.39 -16.82 12.58
C THR A 67 -9.92 -17.68 11.41
N PHE A 68 -10.03 -19.01 11.52
CA PHE A 68 -9.70 -19.91 10.41
C PHE A 68 -10.63 -19.73 9.22
N VAL A 69 -11.93 -19.52 9.45
CA VAL A 69 -12.90 -19.26 8.37
C VAL A 69 -12.59 -17.93 7.69
N LEU A 70 -12.30 -16.87 8.45
CA LEU A 70 -11.93 -15.56 7.92
C LEU A 70 -10.69 -15.68 7.02
N LEU A 71 -9.59 -16.22 7.54
CA LEU A 71 -8.33 -16.38 6.80
C LEU A 71 -8.49 -17.31 5.58
N GLY A 72 -9.18 -18.45 5.77
CA GLY A 72 -9.40 -19.44 4.72
C GLY A 72 -10.23 -18.91 3.56
N SER A 73 -11.31 -18.18 3.86
CA SER A 73 -12.16 -17.58 2.83
C SER A 73 -11.47 -16.45 2.07
N VAL A 74 -10.67 -15.60 2.72
CA VAL A 74 -9.82 -14.63 2.02
C VAL A 74 -8.87 -15.34 1.06
N GLY A 75 -8.14 -16.36 1.54
CA GLY A 75 -7.22 -17.13 0.70
C GLY A 75 -7.91 -17.77 -0.51
N LEU A 76 -9.10 -18.34 -0.31
CA LEU A 76 -9.88 -18.99 -1.37
C LEU A 76 -10.36 -17.98 -2.41
N VAL A 77 -10.95 -16.85 -1.98
CA VAL A 77 -11.44 -15.80 -2.91
C VAL A 77 -10.28 -15.22 -3.71
N VAL A 78 -9.19 -14.88 -3.05
CA VAL A 78 -8.00 -14.31 -3.69
C VAL A 78 -7.40 -15.31 -4.70
N GLY A 79 -7.30 -16.60 -4.32
CA GLY A 79 -6.84 -17.66 -5.22
C GLY A 79 -7.75 -17.87 -6.43
N ALA A 80 -9.08 -17.88 -6.22
CA ALA A 80 -10.05 -18.03 -7.29
C ALA A 80 -10.01 -16.85 -8.28
N PHE A 81 -9.89 -15.62 -7.78
CA PHE A 81 -9.74 -14.44 -8.63
C PHE A 81 -8.42 -14.42 -9.41
N HIS A 82 -7.33 -14.92 -8.80
CA HIS A 82 -6.06 -15.06 -9.50
C HIS A 82 -6.16 -16.03 -10.69
N TYR A 83 -6.95 -17.10 -10.53
CA TYR A 83 -7.25 -18.04 -11.62
C TYR A 83 -8.18 -17.43 -12.68
N LEU A 84 -9.20 -16.66 -12.27
CA LEU A 84 -10.22 -16.11 -13.16
C LEU A 84 -9.69 -14.93 -14.02
N PHE A 85 -8.80 -14.11 -13.44
CA PHE A 85 -8.22 -12.92 -14.07
C PHE A 85 -6.68 -12.92 -14.01
N PRO A 86 -6.01 -13.82 -14.75
CA PRO A 86 -4.55 -13.87 -14.80
C PRO A 86 -4.03 -12.63 -15.53
N GLY A 87 -3.32 -11.73 -14.84
CA GLY A 87 -2.64 -10.62 -15.53
C GLY A 87 -2.23 -9.39 -14.71
N SER A 88 -2.87 -9.08 -13.59
CA SER A 88 -2.46 -7.92 -12.77
C SER A 88 -2.29 -8.28 -11.29
N GLN A 89 -1.03 -8.29 -10.85
CA GLN A 89 -0.67 -8.57 -9.45
C GLN A 89 -1.29 -7.54 -8.49
N PHE A 90 -1.40 -6.29 -8.95
CA PHE A 90 -1.97 -5.20 -8.16
C PHE A 90 -3.49 -5.28 -8.01
N PHE A 91 -4.21 -5.88 -8.96
CA PHE A 91 -5.62 -6.20 -8.74
C PHE A 91 -5.78 -7.15 -7.57
N THR A 92 -4.95 -8.20 -7.51
CA THR A 92 -5.03 -9.15 -6.41
C THR A 92 -4.65 -8.49 -5.08
N LEU A 93 -3.67 -7.58 -5.07
CA LEU A 93 -3.34 -6.77 -3.89
C LEU A 93 -4.52 -5.89 -3.45
N ALA A 94 -5.15 -5.17 -4.39
CA ALA A 94 -6.33 -4.36 -4.13
C ALA A 94 -7.49 -5.21 -3.57
N LEU A 95 -7.79 -6.34 -4.22
CA LEU A 95 -8.79 -7.30 -3.76
C LEU A 95 -8.53 -7.75 -2.32
N THR A 96 -7.28 -8.13 -2.01
CA THR A 96 -6.91 -8.61 -0.68
C THR A 96 -7.13 -7.50 0.36
N ASN A 97 -6.71 -6.27 0.07
CA ASN A 97 -6.95 -5.11 0.95
C ASN A 97 -8.45 -4.82 1.17
N PHE A 98 -9.25 -4.86 0.11
CA PHE A 98 -10.71 -4.64 0.19
C PHE A 98 -11.42 -5.72 1.00
N ILE A 99 -11.02 -6.99 0.85
CA ILE A 99 -11.53 -8.07 1.70
C ILE A 99 -11.13 -7.85 3.16
N GLY A 100 -9.91 -7.36 3.41
CA GLY A 100 -9.45 -6.95 4.75
C GLY A 100 -10.34 -5.87 5.37
N VAL A 101 -10.64 -4.80 4.63
CA VAL A 101 -11.56 -3.73 5.06
C VAL A 101 -12.96 -4.28 5.33
N TYR A 102 -13.47 -5.15 4.45
CA TYR A 102 -14.75 -5.84 4.67
C TYR A 102 -14.75 -6.66 5.96
N ALA A 103 -13.67 -7.40 6.24
CA ALA A 103 -13.55 -8.18 7.47
C ALA A 103 -13.54 -7.33 8.74
N CYS A 104 -12.83 -6.19 8.73
CA CYS A 104 -12.87 -5.24 9.84
C CYS A 104 -14.29 -4.73 10.11
N ILE A 105 -14.99 -4.31 9.05
CA ILE A 105 -16.35 -3.79 9.13
C ILE A 105 -17.30 -4.89 9.61
N PHE A 106 -17.19 -6.11 9.07
CA PHE A 106 -18.02 -7.24 9.48
C PHE A 106 -17.88 -7.54 10.96
N VAL A 107 -16.64 -7.64 11.47
CA VAL A 107 -16.38 -7.87 12.90
C VAL A 107 -16.99 -6.74 13.73
N PHE A 108 -16.76 -5.49 13.34
CA PHE A 108 -17.30 -4.33 14.05
C PHE A 108 -18.82 -4.40 14.16
N PHE A 109 -19.53 -4.72 13.08
CA PHE A 109 -20.99 -4.88 13.09
C PHE A 109 -21.44 -6.09 13.92
N ALA A 110 -20.74 -7.21 13.82
CA ALA A 110 -21.06 -8.41 14.59
C ALA A 110 -20.91 -8.17 16.10
N GLU A 111 -19.92 -7.39 16.52
CA GLU A 111 -19.70 -7.06 17.93
C GLU A 111 -20.59 -5.94 18.45
N SER A 112 -20.92 -4.95 17.61
CA SER A 112 -21.73 -3.79 18.03
C SER A 112 -23.23 -4.04 18.05
N ASN A 113 -23.77 -4.78 17.06
CA ASN A 113 -25.22 -4.88 16.83
C ASN A 113 -25.79 -6.29 17.04
N PHE A 114 -24.93 -7.29 17.24
CA PHE A 114 -25.30 -8.69 17.12
C PHE A 114 -24.60 -9.56 18.18
N HIS A 115 -24.91 -9.28 19.45
CA HIS A 115 -24.39 -10.03 20.58
C HIS A 115 -24.91 -11.48 20.59
N ASN A 116 -24.08 -12.43 21.04
CA ASN A 116 -24.44 -13.84 21.27
C ASN A 116 -24.91 -14.66 20.04
N ILE A 117 -24.45 -14.35 18.83
CA ILE A 117 -24.72 -15.20 17.66
C ILE A 117 -23.80 -16.43 17.64
N SER A 118 -24.36 -17.58 17.24
CA SER A 118 -23.58 -18.82 17.02
C SER A 118 -22.40 -18.60 16.06
N PRO A 119 -21.18 -19.10 16.38
CA PRO A 119 -20.01 -18.97 15.51
C PRO A 119 -20.23 -19.50 14.10
N LEU A 120 -21.08 -20.52 13.93
CA LEU A 120 -21.42 -21.08 12.62
C LEU A 120 -22.22 -20.08 11.77
N ILE A 121 -23.18 -19.38 12.38
CA ILE A 121 -23.97 -18.35 11.68
C ILE A 121 -23.07 -17.18 11.27
N GLN A 122 -22.16 -16.75 12.16
CA GLN A 122 -21.18 -15.72 11.83
C GLN A 122 -20.26 -16.13 10.68
N ALA A 123 -19.79 -17.38 10.67
CA ALA A 123 -18.97 -17.93 9.59
C ALA A 123 -19.73 -17.94 8.24
N ILE A 124 -20.98 -18.43 8.23
CA ILE A 124 -21.81 -18.46 7.02
C ILE A 124 -22.07 -17.05 6.51
N ALA A 125 -22.49 -16.15 7.40
CA ALA A 125 -22.74 -14.75 7.11
C ALA A 125 -21.53 -14.07 6.48
N PHE A 126 -20.33 -14.28 7.04
CA PHE A 126 -19.09 -13.70 6.51
C PHE A 126 -18.79 -14.14 5.08
N VAL A 127 -18.94 -15.44 4.80
CA VAL A 127 -18.59 -16.04 3.51
C VAL A 127 -19.62 -15.68 2.42
N LEU A 128 -20.87 -15.42 2.80
CA LEU A 128 -21.97 -15.26 1.85
C LEU A 128 -21.77 -14.10 0.84
N PRO A 129 -21.45 -12.84 1.23
CA PRO A 129 -21.13 -11.78 0.27
C PRO A 129 -19.89 -12.06 -0.57
N LEU A 130 -18.89 -12.78 -0.02
CA LEU A 130 -17.67 -13.13 -0.74
C LEU A 130 -17.95 -14.13 -1.88
N VAL A 131 -18.76 -15.14 -1.62
CA VAL A 131 -19.21 -16.11 -2.63
C VAL A 131 -20.09 -15.41 -3.67
N ALA A 132 -20.99 -14.54 -3.22
CA ALA A 132 -21.86 -13.75 -4.10
C ALA A 132 -21.06 -12.82 -5.05
N PHE A 133 -19.98 -12.22 -4.53
CA PHE A 133 -19.03 -11.45 -5.32
C PHE A 133 -18.29 -12.32 -6.34
N LEU A 134 -17.72 -13.46 -5.90
CA LEU A 134 -17.00 -14.39 -6.78
C LEU A 134 -17.90 -14.93 -7.90
N GLY A 135 -19.14 -15.33 -7.55
CA GLY A 135 -20.12 -15.82 -8.50
C GLY A 135 -20.55 -14.74 -9.51
N GLY A 136 -20.81 -13.51 -9.03
CA GLY A 136 -21.15 -12.39 -9.90
C GLY A 136 -20.00 -12.00 -10.85
N ALA A 137 -18.76 -12.00 -10.34
CA ALA A 137 -17.57 -11.74 -11.14
C ALA A 137 -17.30 -12.85 -12.17
N TRP A 138 -17.56 -14.11 -11.83
CA TRP A 138 -17.45 -15.23 -12.76
C TRP A 138 -18.51 -15.14 -13.86
N TRP A 139 -19.77 -14.87 -13.51
CA TRP A 139 -20.85 -14.70 -14.49
C TRP A 139 -20.53 -13.61 -15.54
N ARG A 140 -19.89 -12.52 -15.11
CA ARG A 140 -19.55 -11.37 -15.97
C ARG A 140 -18.07 -11.34 -16.38
N ALA A 141 -17.38 -12.47 -16.31
CA ALA A 141 -15.93 -12.53 -16.52
C ALA A 141 -15.49 -12.05 -17.92
N GLU A 142 -16.27 -12.36 -18.96
CA GLU A 142 -15.97 -11.94 -20.34
C GLU A 142 -16.04 -10.42 -20.52
N ASP A 143 -17.08 -9.78 -19.98
CA ASP A 143 -17.24 -8.32 -20.00
C ASP A 143 -16.11 -7.62 -19.24
N ILE A 144 -15.77 -8.13 -18.05
CA ILE A 144 -14.68 -7.59 -17.23
C ILE A 144 -13.35 -7.73 -17.99
N ARG A 145 -13.08 -8.90 -18.59
CA ARG A 145 -11.85 -9.15 -19.36
C ARG A 145 -11.72 -8.24 -20.58
N ARG A 146 -12.84 -7.95 -21.28
CA ARG A 146 -12.86 -7.00 -22.40
C ARG A 146 -12.55 -5.57 -21.96
N ILE A 147 -13.00 -5.18 -20.78
CA ILE A 147 -12.71 -3.86 -20.19
C ILE A 147 -11.23 -3.76 -19.79
N VAL A 148 -10.66 -4.80 -19.18
CA VAL A 148 -9.22 -4.84 -18.83
C VAL A 148 -8.34 -4.68 -20.08
N MET A 149 -8.69 -5.35 -21.18
CA MET A 149 -7.89 -5.27 -22.42
C MET A 149 -8.00 -3.91 -23.12
N SER A 150 -9.12 -3.21 -22.95
CA SER A 150 -9.37 -1.91 -23.60
C SER A 150 -8.96 -0.69 -22.74
N ARG A 151 -8.84 -0.84 -21.42
CA ARG A 151 -8.56 0.26 -20.47
C ARG A 151 -7.11 0.78 -20.44
N ARG A 152 -6.18 0.27 -21.25
CA ARG A 152 -4.87 0.94 -21.44
C ARG A 152 -4.97 2.36 -22.01
N LEU A 153 -6.16 2.83 -22.41
CA LEU A 153 -6.36 4.07 -23.17
C LEU A 153 -7.40 5.07 -22.60
N ARG A 154 -7.97 4.88 -21.40
CA ARG A 154 -9.01 5.81 -20.90
C ARG A 154 -8.59 6.54 -19.62
N GLU A 155 -7.84 7.62 -19.83
CA GLU A 155 -7.68 8.71 -18.87
C GLU A 155 -9.04 9.42 -18.67
N GLY A 156 -9.44 9.61 -17.41
CA GLY A 156 -10.40 10.64 -17.02
C GLY A 156 -11.88 10.23 -16.97
N GLY A 157 -12.45 10.35 -15.76
CA GLY A 157 -13.86 10.70 -15.56
C GLY A 157 -14.70 9.67 -14.82
N HIS A 158 -15.25 10.10 -13.67
CA HIS A 158 -16.33 9.52 -12.84
C HIS A 158 -15.93 8.67 -11.62
N PHE A 159 -15.03 9.17 -10.75
CA PHE A 159 -14.88 8.61 -9.38
C PHE A 159 -16.20 8.71 -8.57
N ASP A 160 -17.01 9.74 -8.81
CA ASP A 160 -18.23 10.01 -8.03
C ASP A 160 -19.29 8.90 -8.18
N ARG A 161 -19.37 8.28 -9.35
CA ARG A 161 -20.30 7.16 -9.60
C ARG A 161 -19.81 5.84 -9.00
N VAL A 162 -18.51 5.74 -8.69
CA VAL A 162 -17.90 4.53 -8.13
C VAL A 162 -18.24 4.37 -6.65
N PHE A 163 -18.52 5.41 -5.89
CA PHE A 163 -18.95 5.23 -4.48
C PHE A 163 -20.46 5.02 -4.34
N LEU A 164 -21.24 5.45 -5.33
CA LEU A 164 -22.71 5.40 -5.30
C LEU A 164 -23.26 3.98 -5.23
N TRP A 165 -22.54 2.99 -5.79
CA TRP A 165 -22.96 1.59 -5.73
C TRP A 165 -22.82 0.97 -4.34
N MET A 166 -22.01 1.57 -3.46
CA MET A 166 -21.84 1.12 -2.07
C MET A 166 -22.98 1.61 -1.16
N ALA A 167 -23.73 2.64 -1.57
CA ALA A 167 -24.76 3.26 -0.74
C ALA A 167 -25.84 2.27 -0.24
N PRO A 168 -26.32 1.30 -1.04
CA PRO A 168 -27.26 0.28 -0.55
C PRO A 168 -26.68 -0.61 0.55
N VAL A 169 -25.39 -0.97 0.47
CA VAL A 169 -24.70 -1.79 1.48
C VAL A 169 -24.56 -1.00 2.79
N TRP A 170 -24.16 0.26 2.70
CA TRP A 170 -24.14 1.16 3.86
C TRP A 170 -25.53 1.37 4.45
N GLY A 171 -26.56 1.48 3.62
CA GLY A 171 -27.95 1.58 4.03
C GLY A 171 -28.39 0.36 4.86
N ILE A 172 -28.10 -0.85 4.39
CA ILE A 172 -28.40 -2.08 5.15
C ILE A 172 -27.64 -2.09 6.48
N GLY A 173 -26.34 -1.77 6.47
CA GLY A 173 -25.54 -1.66 7.69
C GLY A 173 -26.15 -0.67 8.69
N ALA A 174 -26.49 0.54 8.24
CA ALA A 174 -27.12 1.55 9.09
C ALA A 174 -28.48 1.09 9.66
N LEU A 175 -29.29 0.40 8.86
CA LEU A 175 -30.58 -0.15 9.31
C LEU A 175 -30.41 -1.19 10.42
N THR A 176 -29.28 -1.90 10.49
CA THR A 176 -29.04 -2.87 11.57
C THR A 176 -28.96 -2.23 12.96
N PHE A 177 -28.57 -0.95 13.07
CA PHE A 177 -28.56 -0.22 14.35
C PHE A 177 -29.97 0.13 14.87
N LEU A 178 -30.99 0.05 14.01
CA LEU A 178 -32.38 0.31 14.41
C LEU A 178 -33.07 -0.93 14.99
N VAL A 179 -32.40 -2.09 14.99
CA VAL A 179 -32.96 -3.35 15.51
C VAL A 179 -32.91 -3.32 17.04
N PRO A 180 -34.05 -3.42 17.75
CA PRO A 180 -34.07 -3.42 19.20
C PRO A 180 -33.46 -4.71 19.77
N GLU A 181 -32.36 -4.62 20.51
CA GLU A 181 -31.71 -5.82 21.09
C GLU A 181 -32.41 -6.36 22.35
N GLN A 182 -33.18 -5.54 23.07
CA GLN A 182 -33.48 -5.81 24.49
C GLN A 182 -34.50 -6.95 24.76
N ASP A 183 -35.20 -7.48 23.77
CA ASP A 183 -36.24 -8.52 23.97
C ASP A 183 -36.23 -9.66 22.93
N MET A 184 -35.17 -9.80 22.12
CA MET A 184 -35.16 -10.76 21.01
C MET A 184 -34.50 -12.09 21.36
N ASP A 185 -35.13 -13.20 20.97
CA ASP A 185 -34.54 -14.54 21.08
C ASP A 185 -33.29 -14.68 20.19
N THR A 186 -32.32 -15.50 20.62
CA THR A 186 -31.04 -15.71 19.92
C THR A 186 -31.25 -16.19 18.48
N GLN A 187 -32.30 -16.98 18.21
CA GLN A 187 -32.62 -17.42 16.85
C GLN A 187 -33.10 -16.28 15.96
N THR A 188 -33.87 -15.33 16.51
CA THR A 188 -34.42 -14.22 15.72
C THR A 188 -33.31 -13.21 15.38
N ILE A 189 -32.40 -12.93 16.32
CA ILE A 189 -31.21 -12.11 16.07
C ILE A 189 -30.34 -12.74 14.97
N GLY A 190 -30.10 -14.04 15.04
CA GLY A 190 -29.35 -14.78 14.01
C GLY A 190 -30.03 -14.74 12.63
N ALA A 191 -31.36 -14.83 12.58
CA ALA A 191 -32.13 -14.75 11.34
C ALA A 191 -32.07 -13.34 10.72
N ILE A 192 -32.19 -12.27 11.52
CA ILE A 192 -32.05 -10.88 11.07
C ILE A 192 -30.65 -10.65 10.50
N PHE A 193 -29.63 -11.15 11.19
CA PHE A 193 -28.25 -11.04 10.74
C PHE A 193 -28.03 -11.74 9.39
N LEU A 194 -28.51 -12.98 9.23
CA LEU A 194 -28.43 -13.71 7.96
C LEU A 194 -29.25 -13.04 6.85
N LEU A 195 -30.41 -12.47 7.17
CA LEU A 195 -31.23 -11.73 6.21
C LEU A 195 -30.48 -10.48 5.70
N ALA A 196 -29.89 -9.70 6.59
CA ALA A 196 -29.09 -8.53 6.23
C ALA A 196 -27.90 -8.92 5.35
N MET A 197 -27.17 -9.97 5.72
CA MET A 197 -26.02 -10.45 4.94
C MET A 197 -26.44 -11.06 3.60
N SER A 198 -27.61 -11.68 3.51
CA SER A 198 -28.20 -12.15 2.25
C SER A 198 -28.60 -11.00 1.35
N ALA A 199 -29.20 -9.93 1.90
CA ALA A 199 -29.53 -8.74 1.14
C ALA A 199 -28.26 -8.05 0.59
N ILE A 200 -27.21 -7.94 1.42
CA ILE A 200 -25.89 -7.47 0.98
C ILE A 200 -25.35 -8.36 -0.12
N ALA A 201 -25.41 -9.69 0.02
CA ALA A 201 -24.93 -10.64 -0.98
C ALA A 201 -25.65 -10.46 -2.34
N VAL A 202 -26.97 -10.29 -2.35
CA VAL A 202 -27.74 -10.01 -3.58
C VAL A 202 -27.26 -8.73 -4.25
N ILE A 203 -27.12 -7.64 -3.49
CA ILE A 203 -26.61 -6.36 -4.02
C ILE A 203 -25.20 -6.53 -4.59
N VAL A 204 -24.33 -7.22 -3.86
CA VAL A 204 -22.95 -7.49 -4.27
C VAL A 204 -22.92 -8.30 -5.57
N THR A 205 -23.81 -9.30 -5.76
CA THR A 205 -23.92 -10.02 -7.04
C THR A 205 -24.34 -9.08 -8.17
N LEU A 206 -25.35 -8.23 -7.96
CA LEU A 206 -25.86 -7.29 -8.98
C LEU A 206 -24.79 -6.29 -9.42
N VAL A 207 -23.99 -5.80 -8.46
CA VAL A 207 -22.99 -4.75 -8.63
C VAL A 207 -21.58 -5.31 -8.85
N SER A 208 -21.38 -6.63 -8.77
CA SER A 208 -20.08 -7.32 -8.89
C SER A 208 -19.17 -6.83 -10.03
N ARG A 209 -19.76 -6.45 -11.17
CA ARG A 209 -19.03 -5.85 -12.29
C ARG A 209 -18.36 -4.53 -11.92
N ASP A 210 -19.10 -3.61 -11.29
CA ASP A 210 -18.60 -2.30 -10.90
C ASP A 210 -17.54 -2.44 -9.80
N ILE A 211 -17.73 -3.37 -8.86
CA ILE A 211 -16.73 -3.74 -7.85
C ILE A 211 -15.44 -4.22 -8.52
N ALA A 212 -15.53 -5.15 -9.46
CA ALA A 212 -14.36 -5.69 -10.15
C ALA A 212 -13.61 -4.61 -10.95
N ILE A 213 -14.33 -3.72 -11.63
CA ILE A 213 -13.73 -2.59 -12.35
C ILE A 213 -13.03 -1.64 -11.38
N PHE A 214 -13.66 -1.30 -10.26
CA PHE A 214 -13.06 -0.45 -9.25
C PHE A 214 -11.80 -1.08 -8.63
N LEU A 215 -11.81 -2.39 -8.36
CA LEU A 215 -10.63 -3.11 -7.87
C LEU A 215 -9.49 -3.12 -8.89
N LEU A 216 -9.81 -3.18 -10.20
CA LEU A 216 -8.82 -3.06 -11.26
C LEU A 216 -8.22 -1.65 -11.31
N ASP A 217 -9.06 -0.62 -11.24
CA ASP A 217 -8.62 0.78 -11.22
C ASP A 217 -7.77 1.08 -9.98
N ALA A 218 -8.22 0.62 -8.82
CA ALA A 218 -7.47 0.71 -7.56
C ALA A 218 -6.14 -0.05 -7.66
N GLY A 219 -6.13 -1.23 -8.27
CA GLY A 219 -4.91 -1.99 -8.54
C GLY A 219 -3.93 -1.22 -9.41
N LEU A 220 -4.38 -0.63 -10.53
CA LEU A 220 -3.52 0.18 -11.40
C LEU A 220 -3.02 1.45 -10.70
N LEU A 221 -3.85 2.07 -9.87
CA LEU A 221 -3.43 3.20 -9.03
C LEU A 221 -2.35 2.78 -8.04
N PHE A 222 -2.53 1.63 -7.37
CA PHE A 222 -1.52 1.05 -6.50
C PHE A 222 -0.23 0.75 -7.27
N GLU A 223 -0.31 0.24 -8.50
CA GLU A 223 0.87 0.00 -9.34
C GLU A 223 1.67 1.29 -9.55
N GLY A 224 1.01 2.37 -9.98
CA GLY A 224 1.64 3.68 -10.15
C GLY A 224 2.21 4.22 -8.82
N PHE A 225 1.44 4.14 -7.75
CA PHE A 225 1.84 4.59 -6.42
C PHE A 225 3.04 3.82 -5.86
N PHE A 226 3.05 2.48 -5.97
CA PHE A 226 4.16 1.65 -5.49
C PHE A 226 5.42 1.86 -6.33
N GLN A 227 5.29 2.00 -7.65
CA GLN A 227 6.42 2.34 -8.50
C GLN A 227 6.99 3.72 -8.15
N GLN A 228 6.14 4.70 -7.84
CA GLN A 228 6.59 6.02 -7.37
C GLN A 228 7.24 5.94 -5.98
N SER A 229 6.62 5.21 -5.05
CA SER A 229 7.13 5.01 -3.69
C SER A 229 8.48 4.30 -3.68
N ALA A 230 8.67 3.29 -4.54
CA ALA A 230 9.94 2.57 -4.67
C ALA A 230 11.11 3.49 -5.04
N ARG A 231 10.87 4.54 -5.83
CA ARG A 231 11.89 5.55 -6.16
C ARG A 231 12.27 6.42 -4.96
N LEU A 232 11.35 6.59 -4.01
CA LEU A 232 11.60 7.35 -2.78
C LEU A 232 12.31 6.54 -1.70
N VAL A 233 12.34 5.20 -1.79
CA VAL A 233 12.95 4.33 -0.77
C VAL A 233 14.43 4.65 -0.58
N LEU A 234 15.20 4.78 -1.67
CA LEU A 234 16.64 5.05 -1.58
C LEU A 234 16.95 6.41 -0.92
N PRO A 235 16.39 7.56 -1.38
CA PRO A 235 16.63 8.83 -0.72
C PRO A 235 16.02 8.90 0.69
N ALA A 236 14.90 8.23 0.96
CA ALA A 236 14.33 8.13 2.30
C ALA A 236 15.24 7.34 3.26
N PHE A 237 15.86 6.26 2.80
CA PHE A 237 16.81 5.49 3.61
C PHE A 237 18.08 6.30 3.91
N ALA A 238 18.60 7.03 2.93
CA ALA A 238 19.72 7.95 3.13
C ALA A 238 19.35 9.04 4.16
N PHE A 239 18.18 9.67 4.00
CA PHE A 239 17.66 10.66 4.94
C PHE A 239 17.51 10.09 6.36
N LEU A 240 16.88 8.92 6.50
CA LEU A 240 16.68 8.24 7.78
C LEU A 240 18.00 7.89 8.46
N THR A 241 19.03 7.54 7.68
CA THR A 241 20.38 7.26 8.20
C THR A 241 21.00 8.51 8.80
N PHE A 242 20.94 9.66 8.10
CA PHE A 242 21.41 10.94 8.63
C PHE A 242 20.58 11.40 9.83
N TYR A 243 19.26 11.25 9.77
CA TYR A 243 18.34 11.56 10.86
C TYR A 243 18.68 10.78 12.13
N SER A 244 18.88 9.47 12.00
CA SER A 244 19.26 8.59 13.11
C SER A 244 20.65 8.91 13.65
N LEU A 245 21.61 9.23 12.78
CA LEU A 245 22.96 9.64 13.18
C LEU A 245 22.94 10.94 13.99
N CYS A 246 22.16 11.95 13.56
CA CYS A 246 21.98 13.18 14.33
C CYS A 246 21.38 12.89 15.70
N ILE A 247 20.35 12.05 15.77
CA ILE A 247 19.71 11.69 17.05
C ILE A 247 20.72 11.08 18.02
N ILE A 248 21.48 10.09 17.55
CA ILE A 248 22.49 9.39 18.36
C ILE A 248 23.61 10.37 18.77
N LEU A 249 24.04 11.24 17.85
CA LEU A 249 25.06 12.26 18.12
C LEU A 249 24.63 13.20 19.24
N PHE A 250 23.43 13.80 19.15
CA PHE A 250 22.93 14.72 20.17
C PHE A 250 22.64 14.00 21.49
N GLY A 251 22.04 12.80 21.45
CA GLY A 251 21.87 11.98 22.65
C GLY A 251 23.19 11.68 23.35
N SER A 252 24.25 11.38 22.59
CA SER A 252 25.61 11.20 23.10
C SER A 252 26.16 12.51 23.70
N ILE A 253 26.02 13.64 22.99
CA ILE A 253 26.45 14.95 23.49
C ILE A 253 25.80 15.27 24.83
N TYR A 254 24.49 15.04 24.98
CA TYR A 254 23.78 15.26 26.24
C TYR A 254 24.37 14.45 27.41
N THR A 255 24.62 13.16 27.21
CA THR A 255 25.27 12.34 28.25
C THR A 255 26.71 12.76 28.55
N ILE A 256 27.46 13.18 27.53
CA ILE A 256 28.84 13.65 27.70
C ILE A 256 28.85 14.96 28.49
N MET A 257 27.93 15.87 28.17
CA MET A 257 27.80 17.15 28.89
C MET A 257 27.49 16.93 30.36
N ASP A 258 26.59 16.00 30.71
CA ASP A 258 26.34 15.66 32.11
C ASP A 258 27.56 15.05 32.79
N ARG A 259 28.28 14.15 32.10
CA ARG A 259 29.45 13.48 32.67
C ARG A 259 30.58 14.44 33.07
N PHE A 260 30.73 15.56 32.39
CA PHE A 260 31.82 16.53 32.63
C PHE A 260 31.40 17.75 33.47
N MET A 261 30.12 17.87 33.83
CA MET A 261 29.62 18.98 34.63
C MET A 261 29.47 18.57 36.10
N ALA A 262 29.69 19.52 37.00
CA ALA A 262 29.58 19.28 38.45
C ALA A 262 28.13 19.17 38.94
N GLU A 263 27.19 19.71 38.18
CA GLU A 263 25.77 19.79 38.50
C GLU A 263 24.96 19.18 37.36
N PRO A 264 23.89 18.41 37.63
CA PRO A 264 23.09 17.80 36.56
C PRO A 264 22.44 18.87 35.69
N ASN A 265 22.48 18.65 34.38
CA ASN A 265 22.00 19.63 33.40
C ASN A 265 20.52 19.45 33.03
N PHE A 266 19.91 18.35 33.45
CA PHE A 266 18.54 17.98 33.11
C PHE A 266 17.67 17.77 34.36
N VAL A 267 16.37 17.98 34.18
CA VAL A 267 15.33 17.51 35.09
C VAL A 267 14.55 16.42 34.36
N ILE A 268 14.44 15.27 35.00
CA ILE A 268 13.80 14.06 34.46
C ILE A 268 12.70 13.67 35.45
N GLU A 269 11.45 13.69 35.00
CA GLU A 269 10.27 13.43 35.83
C GLU A 269 10.22 14.30 37.10
N GLY A 270 10.69 15.55 37.00
CA GLY A 270 10.72 16.50 38.12
C GLY A 270 11.93 16.36 39.05
N VAL A 271 12.82 15.40 38.84
CA VAL A 271 14.05 15.22 39.63
C VAL A 271 15.27 15.68 38.85
N ARG A 272 16.13 16.49 39.47
CA ARG A 272 17.41 16.91 38.89
C ARG A 272 18.45 15.82 39.12
N ARG A 273 18.85 15.14 38.04
CA ARG A 273 19.83 14.04 38.06
C ARG A 273 20.47 13.87 36.69
N ASP A 274 21.50 13.06 36.64
CA ASP A 274 22.20 12.77 35.40
C ASP A 274 21.31 12.00 34.41
N ILE A 275 21.42 12.36 33.14
CA ILE A 275 20.73 11.71 32.04
C ILE A 275 21.47 10.45 31.59
N THR A 276 20.74 9.33 31.49
CA THR A 276 21.29 8.10 30.92
C THR A 276 21.37 8.17 29.39
N PHE A 277 22.12 7.26 28.77
CA PHE A 277 22.22 7.22 27.30
C PHE A 277 20.88 6.95 26.61
N ALA A 278 20.06 6.07 27.15
CA ALA A 278 18.73 5.80 26.62
C ALA A 278 17.82 7.04 26.72
N GLU A 279 17.87 7.74 27.85
CA GLU A 279 17.13 9.00 28.06
C GLU A 279 17.64 10.13 27.16
N GLY A 280 18.96 10.21 26.92
CA GLY A 280 19.56 11.17 26.00
C GLY A 280 19.11 10.95 24.55
N ILE A 281 19.06 9.69 24.10
CA ILE A 281 18.49 9.34 22.79
C ILE A 281 16.99 9.69 22.75
N TYR A 282 16.23 9.32 23.79
CA TYR A 282 14.81 9.61 23.87
C TYR A 282 14.53 11.13 23.79
N PHE A 283 15.23 11.92 24.60
CA PHE A 283 15.12 13.38 24.60
C PHE A 283 15.49 13.99 23.24
N SER A 284 16.54 13.48 22.61
CA SER A 284 16.95 13.84 21.25
C SER A 284 15.86 13.51 20.22
N ILE A 285 15.27 12.29 20.22
CA ILE A 285 14.14 11.94 19.34
C ILE A 285 12.97 12.91 19.51
N VAL A 286 12.56 13.16 20.76
CA VAL A 286 11.40 14.01 21.08
C VAL A 286 11.65 15.46 20.70
N THR A 287 12.88 15.96 20.86
CA THR A 287 13.29 17.32 20.47
C THR A 287 13.38 17.46 18.96
N PHE A 288 14.04 16.51 18.29
CA PHE A 288 14.24 16.49 16.85
C PHE A 288 12.92 16.29 16.07
N ALA A 289 11.98 15.53 16.63
CA ALA A 289 10.62 15.38 16.11
C ALA A 289 9.69 16.54 16.49
N THR A 290 10.18 17.53 17.26
CA THR A 290 9.42 18.71 17.73
C THR A 290 8.20 18.37 18.60
N VAL A 291 8.20 17.21 19.26
CA VAL A 291 7.08 16.72 20.08
C VAL A 291 7.09 17.36 21.47
N GLY A 292 8.24 17.32 22.16
CA GLY A 292 8.45 17.98 23.45
C GLY A 292 7.47 17.60 24.57
N TYR A 293 7.36 16.32 24.95
CA TYR A 293 6.43 15.87 26.00
C TYR A 293 6.62 16.57 27.37
N GLY A 294 7.84 17.06 27.66
CA GLY A 294 8.15 17.86 28.85
C GLY A 294 8.55 17.05 30.09
N ASP A 295 8.58 15.72 29.97
CA ASP A 295 9.08 14.78 30.97
C ASP A 295 10.60 14.89 31.21
N ILE A 296 11.36 15.27 30.17
CA ILE A 296 12.77 15.64 30.24
C ILE A 296 12.96 17.06 29.69
N HIS A 297 13.64 17.93 30.44
CA HIS A 297 13.97 19.27 29.94
C HIS A 297 15.31 19.82 30.48
N PRO A 298 16.01 20.65 29.70
CA PRO A 298 17.32 21.19 30.07
C PRO A 298 17.21 22.39 31.02
N VAL A 299 17.99 22.37 32.10
CA VAL A 299 18.02 23.46 33.09
C VAL A 299 19.25 24.36 32.98
N SER A 300 20.36 23.87 32.43
CA SER A 300 21.59 24.64 32.30
C SER A 300 21.68 25.43 30.99
N GLY A 301 22.34 26.59 31.02
CA GLY A 301 22.57 27.44 29.85
C GLY A 301 23.29 26.73 28.69
N PRO A 302 24.41 26.02 28.94
CA PRO A 302 25.13 25.30 27.89
C PRO A 302 24.29 24.22 27.20
N VAL A 303 23.53 23.42 27.95
CA VAL A 303 22.68 22.39 27.34
C VAL A 303 21.54 23.01 26.55
N ARG A 304 20.93 24.10 27.01
CA ARG A 304 19.92 24.84 26.23
C ARG A 304 20.44 25.34 24.89
N LEU A 305 21.70 25.80 24.84
CA LEU A 305 22.34 26.18 23.59
C LEU A 305 22.48 24.99 22.64
N VAL A 306 22.91 23.83 23.15
CA VAL A 306 23.01 22.59 22.36
C VAL A 306 21.65 22.15 21.85
N CYS A 307 20.59 22.21 22.67
CA CYS A 307 19.22 21.95 22.22
C CYS A 307 18.79 22.92 21.11
N GLY A 308 19.15 24.21 21.22
CA GLY A 308 18.90 25.19 20.16
C GLY A 308 19.60 24.82 18.84
N ILE A 309 20.85 24.37 18.90
CA ILE A 309 21.59 23.88 17.73
C ILE A 309 20.94 22.63 17.16
N GLU A 310 20.53 21.68 18.01
CA GLU A 310 19.79 20.47 17.59
C GLU A 310 18.53 20.83 16.82
N ILE A 311 17.72 21.76 17.33
CA ILE A 311 16.48 22.19 16.69
C ILE A 311 16.76 22.80 15.31
N ILE A 312 17.76 23.71 15.20
CA ILE A 312 18.14 24.32 13.92
C ILE A 312 18.60 23.24 12.93
N MET A 313 19.46 22.33 13.38
CA MET A 313 19.94 21.21 12.57
C MET A 313 18.80 20.31 12.11
N GLY A 314 17.84 20.02 12.99
CA GLY A 314 16.66 19.21 12.67
C GLY A 314 15.76 19.85 11.63
N VAL A 315 15.48 21.15 11.76
CA VAL A 315 14.70 21.90 10.76
C VAL A 315 15.40 21.92 9.41
N LEU A 316 16.71 22.19 9.38
CA LEU A 316 17.50 22.18 8.14
C LEU A 316 17.51 20.78 7.51
N LEU A 317 17.74 19.74 8.30
CA LEU A 317 17.74 18.37 7.82
C LEU A 317 16.38 18.01 7.22
N LEU A 318 15.27 18.32 7.88
CA LEU A 318 13.92 18.08 7.36
C LEU A 318 13.68 18.82 6.03
N LEU A 319 14.04 20.10 5.95
CA LEU A 319 13.84 20.91 4.74
C LEU A 319 14.65 20.39 3.55
N PHE A 320 15.95 20.16 3.75
CA PHE A 320 16.83 19.64 2.70
C PHE A 320 16.52 18.18 2.37
N GLY A 321 16.21 17.37 3.37
CA GLY A 321 15.82 15.96 3.21
C GLY A 321 14.58 15.83 2.34
N PHE A 322 13.55 16.61 2.64
CA PHE A 322 12.33 16.64 1.83
C PHE A 322 12.59 17.16 0.40
N SER A 323 13.38 18.22 0.25
CA SER A 323 13.78 18.74 -1.06
C SER A 323 14.56 17.71 -1.87
N ALA A 324 15.48 16.98 -1.25
CA ALA A 324 16.26 15.94 -1.90
C ALA A 324 15.38 14.77 -2.33
N ILE A 325 14.45 14.33 -1.49
CA ILE A 325 13.48 13.27 -1.79
C ILE A 325 12.61 13.67 -3.00
N ILE A 326 12.09 14.89 -3.04
CA ILE A 326 11.30 15.40 -4.18
C ILE A 326 12.15 15.59 -5.43
N GLY A 327 13.38 16.08 -5.30
CA GLY A 327 14.29 16.31 -6.42
C GLY A 327 14.60 15.02 -7.19
N HIS A 328 14.79 13.91 -6.49
CA HIS A 328 15.02 12.59 -7.08
C HIS A 328 13.73 11.94 -7.62
N ALA A 329 12.56 12.41 -7.18
CA ALA A 329 11.26 11.92 -7.65
C ALA A 329 10.90 12.45 -9.05
N ARG A 330 11.50 13.57 -9.50
CA ARG A 330 11.23 14.15 -10.83
C ARG A 330 11.96 13.34 -11.90
N PRO A 331 11.24 12.76 -12.89
CA PRO A 331 11.90 12.13 -14.02
C PRO A 331 12.72 13.19 -14.76
N SER A 332 14.03 12.96 -14.87
CA SER A 332 14.92 13.78 -15.70
C SER A 332 14.52 13.64 -17.17
N GLY A 333 13.52 14.42 -17.58
CA GLY A 333 13.08 14.51 -18.97
C GLY A 333 14.11 15.25 -19.81
N ARG A 334 14.86 14.47 -20.59
CA ARG A 334 15.38 14.85 -21.92
C ARG A 334 16.27 16.12 -21.98
N SER A 335 17.52 15.98 -21.57
CA SER A 335 18.62 16.75 -22.16
C SER A 335 19.18 15.97 -23.35
N ASP A 336 18.43 15.96 -24.45
CA ASP A 336 18.96 15.53 -25.75
C ASP A 336 18.34 16.43 -26.83
N ARG A 337 18.88 17.65 -26.90
CA ARG A 337 18.73 18.56 -28.02
C ARG A 337 19.93 19.50 -28.04
N ASN A 338 21.03 18.99 -28.57
CA ASN A 338 22.09 19.78 -29.20
C ASN A 338 22.71 18.89 -30.29
N ASP A 339 21.95 18.69 -31.37
CA ASP A 339 22.53 18.47 -32.71
C ASP A 339 22.97 19.84 -33.21
N PRO A 340 24.27 20.12 -33.41
CA PRO A 340 24.68 21.21 -34.28
C PRO A 340 24.70 20.69 -35.72
N LEU A 341 24.06 21.46 -36.60
CA LEU A 341 24.24 21.39 -38.06
C LEU A 341 25.72 21.41 -38.45
#